data_AF-A0A941UD94-F1
#
_entry.id   AF-A0A941UD94-F1
#
_cell.length_a   1.000
_cell.length_b   1.000
_cell.length_c   1.000
_cell.angle_alpha   90.00
_cell.angle_beta   90.00
_cell.angle_gamma   90.00
#
_symmetry.space_group_name_H-M   'P 1'
#
loop_
_entity.id
_entity.type
_entity.pdbx_description
1 polymer ?
#
loop_
_entity_poly.entity_id
_entity_poly.type
_entity_poly.pdbx_seq_one_letter_code
_entity_poly.pdbx_strand_id
1 'polypeptide(L)'
;MSPTTAIKIIRSKITIPLFLAVLVAINGSFFLVPVIRNIINHLPSIRHDFTSWKDTLSFLNYFEIPHLFIGLFMIFMAIILPTRNRVAWFFTVILLFTIIILDIVIIHENSHKIAYSSVVLLAMIYYWRQFYYHSLASGTYFATISISWLIVYSMLGTLYLGDQFSPHVTDLQTAFYFAIVCMSTVGFGDIIPHSTEARMFTLTVIVSGITVFAASISSIAGPMISNNVKRIVKGRVYNMDRKNHYIIVGANPLSVTVYNSLRSRGDDVTVVCSPNVPHNYPAKTDIVEGDPSATATLLLAGADKAKSIIALSTNDSDNAFIILAAKEVAGEDTKTLALVNDTLNIKKMKRVNPDMVFSLPLLGSELLVRTLDGETINNELVTQLFFGHENKS
;
A
#
# COMPACT_ATOMS: atom_id res chain seq x y z
N MET A 1 4.34 -38.03 -3.18
CA MET A 1 3.32 -36.98 -2.96
C MET A 1 2.08 -37.39 -3.74
N SER A 2 0.93 -37.61 -3.09
CA SER A 2 -0.29 -38.00 -3.81
C SER A 2 -0.81 -36.81 -4.65
N PRO A 3 -1.42 -37.07 -5.83
CA PRO A 3 -2.00 -36.03 -6.68
C PRO A 3 -3.01 -35.14 -5.94
N THR A 4 -3.67 -35.69 -4.93
CA THR A 4 -4.68 -35.04 -4.10
C THR A 4 -4.10 -33.95 -3.17
N THR A 5 -2.85 -34.10 -2.72
CA THR A 5 -2.21 -33.11 -1.83
C THR A 5 -1.68 -31.91 -2.62
N ALA A 6 -1.20 -32.12 -3.85
CA ALA A 6 -0.77 -31.03 -4.73
C ALA A 6 -1.95 -30.11 -5.13
N ILE A 7 -3.10 -30.70 -5.46
CA ILE A 7 -4.32 -29.94 -5.81
C ILE A 7 -4.83 -29.11 -4.63
N LYS A 8 -4.73 -29.61 -3.39
CA LYS A 8 -5.20 -28.91 -2.18
C LYS A 8 -4.31 -27.70 -1.82
N ILE A 9 -3.00 -27.79 -2.07
CA ILE A 9 -2.03 -26.69 -1.86
C ILE A 9 -2.19 -25.60 -2.92
N ILE A 10 -2.51 -25.97 -4.17
CA ILE A 10 -2.80 -25.00 -5.24
C ILE A 10 -4.11 -24.25 -4.94
N ARG A 11 -5.15 -24.95 -4.49
CA ARG A 11 -6.46 -24.36 -4.16
C ARG A 11 -6.41 -23.39 -2.96
N SER A 12 -5.44 -23.53 -2.05
CA SER A 12 -5.28 -22.62 -0.90
C SER A 12 -4.51 -21.33 -1.23
N LYS A 13 -3.81 -21.28 -2.38
CA LYS A 13 -3.07 -20.08 -2.83
C LYS A 13 -3.83 -19.24 -3.86
N ILE A 14 -4.80 -19.81 -4.56
CA ILE A 14 -5.61 -19.06 -5.55
C ILE A 14 -6.70 -18.29 -4.80
N THR A 15 -6.41 -17.03 -4.49
CA THR A 15 -7.43 -16.09 -4.04
C THR A 15 -8.26 -15.62 -5.26
N ILE A 16 -9.54 -15.35 -5.08
CA ILE A 16 -10.43 -14.87 -6.15
C ILE A 16 -9.86 -13.63 -6.90
N PRO A 17 -9.20 -12.65 -6.24
CA PRO A 17 -8.53 -11.54 -6.93
C PRO A 17 -7.39 -11.99 -7.86
N LEU A 18 -6.65 -13.04 -7.50
CA LEU A 18 -5.62 -13.62 -8.37
C LEU A 18 -6.23 -14.30 -9.59
N PHE A 19 -7.35 -15.03 -9.40
CA PHE A 19 -8.06 -15.65 -10.53
C PHE A 19 -8.59 -14.59 -11.51
N LEU A 20 -9.21 -13.54 -10.98
CA LEU A 20 -9.69 -12.42 -11.76
C LEU A 20 -8.56 -11.67 -12.49
N ALA A 21 -7.41 -11.48 -11.84
CA ALA A 21 -6.22 -10.90 -12.46
C ALA A 21 -5.77 -11.69 -13.70
N VAL A 22 -5.77 -13.04 -13.61
CA VAL A 22 -5.43 -13.90 -14.76
C VAL A 22 -6.40 -13.70 -15.92
N LEU A 23 -7.71 -13.61 -15.65
CA LEU A 23 -8.70 -13.34 -16.70
C LEU A 23 -8.48 -11.98 -17.39
N VAL A 24 -8.16 -10.95 -16.60
CA VAL A 24 -7.82 -9.62 -17.13
C VAL A 24 -6.54 -9.66 -17.96
N ALA A 25 -5.52 -10.40 -17.54
CA ALA A 25 -4.28 -10.56 -18.30
C ALA A 25 -4.49 -11.30 -19.64
N ILE A 26 -5.33 -12.32 -19.65
CA ILE A 26 -5.73 -13.03 -20.88
C ILE A 26 -6.43 -12.06 -21.83
N ASN A 27 -7.35 -11.24 -21.30
CA ASN A 27 -8.05 -10.23 -22.09
C ASN A 27 -7.06 -9.23 -22.72
N GLY A 28 -6.16 -8.66 -21.92
CA GLY A 28 -5.12 -7.74 -22.42
C GLY A 28 -4.22 -8.38 -23.48
N SER A 29 -3.92 -9.68 -23.34
CA SER A 29 -3.11 -10.42 -24.32
C SER A 29 -3.79 -10.55 -25.68
N PHE A 30 -5.12 -10.59 -25.76
CA PHE A 30 -5.81 -10.62 -27.06
C PHE A 30 -5.57 -9.38 -27.92
N PHE A 31 -5.27 -8.25 -27.28
CA PHE A 31 -4.94 -6.99 -27.95
C PHE A 31 -3.45 -6.85 -28.22
N LEU A 32 -2.62 -7.39 -27.32
CA LEU A 32 -1.18 -7.28 -27.40
C LEU A 32 -0.55 -8.27 -28.40
N VAL A 33 -1.05 -9.51 -28.46
CA VAL A 33 -0.48 -10.59 -29.29
C VAL A 33 -0.52 -10.28 -30.79
N PRO A 34 -1.63 -9.77 -31.38
CA PRO A 34 -1.66 -9.41 -32.80
C PRO A 34 -0.64 -8.34 -33.14
N VAL A 35 -0.52 -7.31 -32.30
CA VAL A 35 0.43 -6.21 -32.48
C VAL A 35 1.87 -6.70 -32.35
N ILE A 36 2.19 -7.48 -31.32
CA ILE A 36 3.52 -8.09 -31.16
C ILE A 36 3.86 -9.00 -32.34
N ARG A 37 2.92 -9.82 -32.80
CA ARG A 37 3.15 -10.69 -33.97
C ARG A 37 3.44 -9.86 -35.21
N ASN A 38 2.72 -8.76 -35.40
CA ASN A 38 2.95 -7.83 -36.49
C ASN A 38 4.36 -7.21 -36.40
N ILE A 39 4.77 -6.74 -35.22
CA ILE A 39 6.14 -6.22 -34.95
C ILE A 39 7.21 -7.28 -35.24
N ILE A 40 7.06 -8.51 -34.71
CA ILE A 40 8.04 -9.59 -34.86
C ILE A 40 8.22 -9.98 -36.32
N ASN A 41 7.12 -10.05 -37.09
CA ASN A 41 7.16 -10.42 -38.50
C ASN A 41 7.89 -9.36 -39.36
N HIS A 42 7.88 -8.09 -38.95
CA HIS A 42 8.57 -6.99 -39.62
C HIS A 42 9.93 -6.65 -38.97
N LEU A 43 10.31 -7.31 -37.87
CA LEU A 43 11.61 -7.13 -37.20
C LEU A 43 12.84 -7.35 -38.10
N PRO A 44 12.84 -8.32 -39.04
CA PRO A 44 13.97 -8.54 -39.94
C PRO A 44 14.23 -7.36 -40.89
N SER A 45 13.19 -6.67 -41.37
CA SER A 45 13.35 -5.47 -42.22
C SER A 45 13.79 -4.25 -41.40
N ILE A 46 13.30 -4.12 -40.17
CA ILE A 46 13.67 -3.04 -39.22
C ILE A 46 15.15 -3.10 -38.84
N ARG A 47 15.73 -4.31 -38.72
CA ARG A 47 17.14 -4.49 -38.30
C ARG A 47 18.15 -4.03 -39.34
N HIS A 48 17.78 -4.01 -40.63
CA HIS A 48 18.69 -3.65 -41.71
C HIS A 48 18.62 -2.16 -42.10
N ASP A 49 17.48 -1.49 -41.88
CA ASP A 49 17.26 -0.07 -42.21
C ASP A 49 16.70 0.73 -41.01
N PHE A 50 17.29 0.61 -39.81
CA PHE A 50 16.87 1.43 -38.66
C PHE A 50 17.38 2.88 -38.79
N THR A 51 16.84 3.63 -39.74
CA THR A 51 17.21 5.04 -39.97
C THR A 51 16.35 6.02 -39.19
N SER A 52 15.09 5.68 -38.88
CA SER A 52 14.18 6.53 -38.12
C SER A 52 13.12 5.73 -37.35
N TRP A 53 12.73 6.23 -36.17
CA TRP A 53 11.61 5.68 -35.38
C TRP A 53 10.30 5.64 -36.17
N LYS A 54 10.16 6.54 -37.15
CA LYS A 54 9.00 6.63 -38.04
C LYS A 54 8.80 5.37 -38.89
N ASP A 55 9.90 4.77 -39.38
CA ASP A 55 9.84 3.53 -40.17
C ASP A 55 9.45 2.31 -39.31
N THR A 56 9.69 2.43 -38.00
CA THR A 56 9.29 1.43 -36.99
C THR A 56 7.86 1.66 -36.47
N LEU A 57 7.22 2.77 -36.81
CA LEU A 57 5.83 3.04 -36.41
C LEU A 57 4.88 2.97 -37.61
N SER A 58 5.38 3.16 -38.83
CA SER A 58 4.60 3.11 -40.08
C SER A 58 3.99 1.74 -40.38
N PHE A 59 4.54 0.65 -39.83
CA PHE A 59 3.95 -0.69 -39.96
C PHE A 59 2.79 -0.93 -38.97
N LEU A 60 2.64 -0.09 -37.94
CA LEU A 60 1.49 -0.13 -37.03
C LEU A 60 0.38 0.70 -37.66
N ASN A 61 -0.70 0.05 -38.09
CA ASN A 61 -1.87 0.76 -38.61
C ASN A 61 -2.45 1.73 -37.55
N TYR A 62 -3.14 2.79 -38.00
CA TYR A 62 -3.76 3.83 -37.13
C TYR A 62 -4.61 3.23 -36.00
N PHE A 63 -5.26 2.10 -36.25
CA PHE A 63 -6.09 1.41 -35.27
C PHE A 63 -5.31 0.48 -34.32
N GLU A 64 -4.07 0.10 -34.59
CA GLU A 64 -3.32 -0.87 -33.77
C GLU A 64 -2.71 -0.26 -32.50
N ILE A 65 -2.40 1.04 -32.53
CA ILE A 65 -1.75 1.75 -31.42
C ILE A 65 -2.67 1.86 -30.18
N PRO A 66 -3.94 2.30 -30.30
CA PRO A 66 -4.86 2.29 -29.16
C PRO A 66 -4.99 0.90 -28.50
N HIS A 67 -5.04 -0.17 -29.30
CA HIS A 67 -5.15 -1.54 -28.78
C HIS A 67 -3.87 -1.98 -28.06
N LEU A 68 -2.69 -1.63 -28.57
CA LEU A 68 -1.42 -1.90 -27.90
C LEU A 68 -1.38 -1.27 -26.50
N PHE A 69 -1.76 0.00 -26.41
CA PHE A 69 -1.83 0.72 -25.15
C PHE A 69 -2.82 0.08 -24.19
N ILE A 70 -4.06 -0.12 -24.64
CA ILE A 70 -5.10 -0.70 -23.79
C ILE A 70 -4.67 -2.10 -23.29
N GLY A 71 -4.10 -2.94 -24.16
CA GLY A 71 -3.61 -4.27 -23.79
C GLY A 71 -2.48 -4.24 -22.76
N LEU A 72 -1.48 -3.38 -22.95
CA LEU A 72 -0.38 -3.18 -22.00
C LEU A 72 -0.89 -2.66 -20.64
N PHE A 73 -1.83 -1.71 -20.65
CA PHE A 73 -2.40 -1.16 -19.41
C PHE A 73 -3.23 -2.20 -18.65
N MET A 74 -3.96 -3.07 -19.36
CA MET A 74 -4.69 -4.18 -18.76
C MET A 74 -3.76 -5.21 -18.11
N ILE A 75 -2.67 -5.61 -18.78
CA ILE A 75 -1.68 -6.53 -18.19
C ILE A 75 -1.08 -5.90 -16.94
N PHE A 76 -0.77 -4.61 -16.99
CA PHE A 76 -0.24 -3.91 -15.85
C PHE A 76 -1.23 -3.88 -14.66
N MET A 77 -2.51 -3.59 -14.91
CA MET A 77 -3.55 -3.66 -13.88
C MET A 77 -3.75 -5.08 -13.34
N ALA A 78 -3.62 -6.10 -14.20
CA ALA A 78 -3.64 -7.51 -13.80
C ALA A 78 -2.54 -7.86 -12.79
N ILE A 79 -1.34 -7.28 -12.90
CA ILE A 79 -0.26 -7.51 -11.91
C ILE A 79 -0.62 -6.92 -10.54
N ILE A 80 -1.41 -5.83 -10.51
CA ILE A 80 -1.78 -5.12 -9.28
C ILE A 80 -3.01 -5.71 -8.60
N LEU A 81 -3.99 -6.20 -9.36
CA LEU A 81 -5.25 -6.78 -8.85
C LEU A 81 -5.11 -7.78 -7.67
N PRO A 82 -4.10 -8.68 -7.61
CA PRO A 82 -3.90 -9.58 -6.48
C PRO A 82 -3.70 -8.89 -5.13
N THR A 83 -3.27 -7.62 -5.13
CA THR A 83 -3.12 -6.79 -3.91
C THR A 83 -4.45 -6.34 -3.31
N ARG A 84 -5.60 -6.70 -3.90
CA ARG A 84 -6.95 -6.31 -3.46
C ARG A 84 -7.17 -4.78 -3.43
N ASN A 85 -6.44 -4.06 -4.28
CA ASN A 85 -6.51 -2.61 -4.40
C ASN A 85 -7.75 -2.16 -5.18
N ARG A 86 -8.56 -1.28 -4.56
CA ARG A 86 -9.81 -0.76 -5.14
C ARG A 86 -9.60 0.14 -6.37
N VAL A 87 -8.46 0.82 -6.44
CA VAL A 87 -8.11 1.70 -7.57
C VAL A 87 -7.85 0.85 -8.82
N ALA A 88 -7.07 -0.22 -8.68
CA ALA A 88 -6.79 -1.14 -9.79
C ALA A 88 -8.07 -1.78 -10.35
N TRP A 89 -8.99 -2.18 -9.46
CA TRP A 89 -10.31 -2.68 -9.85
C TRP A 89 -11.09 -1.64 -10.67
N PHE A 90 -11.17 -0.40 -10.20
CA PHE A 90 -11.93 0.67 -10.86
C PHE A 90 -11.42 0.94 -12.29
N PHE A 91 -10.10 1.08 -12.46
CA PHE A 91 -9.52 1.31 -13.78
C PHE A 91 -9.66 0.10 -14.70
N THR A 92 -9.55 -1.12 -14.17
CA THR A 92 -9.79 -2.34 -14.95
C THR A 92 -11.23 -2.37 -15.49
N VAL A 93 -12.22 -1.99 -14.66
CA VAL A 93 -13.62 -1.91 -15.08
C VAL A 93 -13.82 -0.87 -16.19
N ILE A 94 -13.22 0.31 -16.04
CA ILE A 94 -13.27 1.35 -17.09
C ILE A 94 -12.64 0.85 -18.39
N LEU A 95 -11.45 0.25 -18.33
CA LEU A 95 -10.75 -0.26 -19.51
C LEU A 95 -11.56 -1.33 -20.23
N LEU A 96 -12.10 -2.30 -19.49
CA LEU A 96 -12.96 -3.34 -20.05
C LEU A 96 -14.20 -2.74 -20.73
N PHE A 97 -14.82 -1.72 -20.12
CA PHE A 97 -15.94 -1.03 -20.71
C PHE A 97 -15.57 -0.28 -22.01
N THR A 98 -14.45 0.46 -21.99
CA THR A 98 -13.93 1.15 -23.18
C THR A 98 -13.61 0.18 -24.32
N ILE A 99 -13.02 -0.98 -24.01
CA ILE A 99 -12.73 -2.03 -25.00
C ILE A 99 -14.00 -2.56 -25.63
N ILE A 100 -15.02 -2.87 -24.82
CA ILE A 100 -16.29 -3.38 -25.32
C ILE A 100 -16.90 -2.36 -26.29
N ILE A 101 -16.85 -1.07 -25.96
CA ILE A 101 -17.32 0.00 -26.86
C ILE A 101 -16.49 0.04 -28.15
N LEU A 102 -15.16 0.01 -28.06
CA LEU A 102 -14.29 0.05 -29.23
C LEU A 102 -14.51 -1.16 -30.15
N ASP A 103 -14.58 -2.37 -29.60
CA ASP A 103 -14.81 -3.60 -30.36
C ASP A 103 -16.18 -3.60 -31.05
N ILE A 104 -17.22 -3.05 -30.40
CA ILE A 104 -18.56 -2.89 -30.97
C ILE A 104 -18.56 -1.85 -32.10
N VAL A 105 -17.93 -0.69 -31.90
CA VAL A 105 -17.99 0.44 -32.84
C VAL A 105 -17.09 0.22 -34.06
N ILE A 106 -15.89 -0.33 -33.87
CA ILE A 106 -14.83 -0.34 -34.89
C ILE A 106 -14.76 -1.67 -35.65
N ILE A 107 -14.86 -2.80 -34.96
CA ILE A 107 -14.41 -4.09 -35.52
C ILE A 107 -15.56 -4.95 -36.04
N HIS A 108 -16.78 -4.81 -35.52
CA HIS A 108 -18.04 -5.48 -35.97
C HIS A 108 -17.99 -7.02 -36.25
N GLU A 109 -16.86 -7.71 -36.09
CA GLU A 109 -16.67 -9.10 -36.56
C GLU A 109 -16.30 -10.11 -35.45
N ASN A 110 -15.97 -9.70 -34.21
CA ASN A 110 -15.43 -10.60 -33.18
C ASN A 110 -16.35 -10.82 -31.97
N SER A 111 -17.48 -11.50 -32.19
CA SER A 111 -18.49 -11.79 -31.14
C SER A 111 -17.93 -12.50 -29.90
N HIS A 112 -16.94 -13.39 -30.06
CA HIS A 112 -16.35 -14.14 -28.95
C HIS A 112 -15.48 -13.27 -28.02
N LYS A 113 -14.74 -12.29 -28.56
CA LYS A 113 -13.90 -11.38 -27.74
C LYS A 113 -14.77 -10.45 -26.91
N ILE A 114 -15.81 -9.89 -27.53
CA ILE A 114 -16.79 -9.03 -26.85
C ILE A 114 -17.49 -9.80 -25.73
N ALA A 115 -17.91 -11.05 -25.98
CA ALA A 115 -18.52 -11.91 -24.97
C ALA A 115 -17.56 -12.18 -23.80
N TYR A 116 -16.30 -12.50 -24.07
CA TYR A 116 -15.30 -12.72 -23.04
C TYR A 116 -15.07 -11.46 -22.19
N SER A 117 -14.83 -10.30 -22.82
CA SER A 117 -14.66 -9.01 -22.12
C SER A 117 -15.87 -8.65 -21.25
N SER A 118 -17.08 -8.92 -21.74
CA SER A 118 -18.33 -8.69 -21.01
C SER A 118 -18.45 -9.60 -19.78
N VAL A 119 -18.10 -10.88 -19.90
CA VAL A 119 -18.09 -11.82 -18.77
C VAL A 119 -17.07 -11.40 -17.71
N VAL A 120 -15.87 -10.99 -18.12
CA VAL A 120 -14.83 -10.51 -17.18
C VAL A 120 -15.25 -9.22 -16.49
N LEU A 121 -15.90 -8.29 -17.21
CA LEU A 121 -16.47 -7.07 -16.64
C LEU A 121 -17.54 -7.37 -15.59
N LEU A 122 -18.48 -8.27 -15.88
CA LEU A 122 -19.51 -8.68 -14.94
C LEU A 122 -18.92 -9.37 -13.71
N ALA A 123 -17.91 -10.22 -13.89
CA ALA A 123 -17.19 -10.86 -12.79
C ALA A 123 -16.46 -9.84 -11.91
N MET A 124 -15.82 -8.83 -12.51
CA MET A 124 -15.22 -7.70 -11.79
C MET A 124 -16.24 -6.97 -10.92
N ILE A 125 -17.41 -6.64 -11.47
CA ILE A 125 -18.47 -5.93 -10.75
C ILE A 125 -19.05 -6.81 -9.64
N TYR A 126 -19.29 -8.10 -9.90
CA TYR A 126 -19.83 -9.04 -8.91
C TYR A 126 -18.91 -9.19 -7.70
N TYR A 127 -17.60 -9.34 -7.92
CA TYR A 127 -16.61 -9.52 -6.85
C TYR A 127 -16.04 -8.22 -6.28
N TRP A 128 -16.67 -7.06 -6.53
CA TRP A 128 -16.18 -5.74 -6.08
C TRP A 128 -15.88 -5.67 -4.57
N ARG A 129 -16.65 -6.39 -3.74
CA ARG A 129 -16.47 -6.42 -2.27
C ARG A 129 -15.12 -6.98 -1.80
N GLN A 130 -14.42 -7.74 -2.63
CA GLN A 130 -13.12 -8.31 -2.27
C GLN A 130 -11.97 -7.30 -2.35
N PHE A 131 -12.20 -6.13 -2.97
CA PHE A 131 -11.23 -5.05 -3.13
C PHE A 131 -11.44 -3.94 -2.09
N TYR A 132 -11.25 -4.26 -0.80
CA TYR A 132 -11.54 -3.34 0.31
C TYR A 132 -10.34 -2.53 0.81
N TYR A 133 -9.12 -2.82 0.34
CA TYR A 133 -7.92 -2.15 0.84
C TYR A 133 -7.74 -0.78 0.17
N HIS A 134 -7.88 0.27 0.98
CA HIS A 134 -7.35 1.60 0.71
C HIS A 134 -5.98 1.72 1.39
N SER A 135 -4.89 1.49 0.67
CA SER A 135 -3.54 1.75 1.21
C SER A 135 -3.16 3.21 0.92
N LEU A 136 -2.62 3.96 1.88
CA LEU A 136 -2.11 5.33 1.62
C LEU A 136 -1.02 5.32 0.54
N ALA A 137 -0.24 4.24 0.43
CA ALA A 137 0.76 4.05 -0.61
C ALA A 137 0.13 3.80 -2.00
N SER A 138 -1.14 3.41 -2.08
CA SER A 138 -1.82 3.15 -3.36
C SER A 138 -1.97 4.41 -4.21
N GLY A 139 -2.09 5.59 -3.58
CA GLY A 139 -2.18 6.86 -4.28
C GLY A 139 -0.86 7.25 -4.98
N THR A 140 0.28 7.01 -4.34
CA THR A 140 1.60 7.31 -4.91
C THR A 140 1.95 6.34 -6.04
N TYR A 141 1.67 5.03 -5.87
CA TYR A 141 1.80 4.08 -6.97
C TYR A 141 0.89 4.45 -8.13
N PHE A 142 -0.38 4.75 -7.86
CA PHE A 142 -1.32 5.16 -8.89
C PHE A 142 -0.85 6.38 -9.67
N ALA A 143 -0.36 7.42 -8.99
CA ALA A 143 0.15 8.63 -9.61
C ALA A 143 1.36 8.37 -10.50
N THR A 144 2.38 7.69 -9.96
CA THR A 144 3.61 7.37 -10.70
C THR A 144 3.32 6.54 -11.95
N ILE A 145 2.43 5.56 -11.82
CA ILE A 145 2.00 4.70 -12.93
C ILE A 145 1.22 5.51 -13.97
N SER A 146 0.24 6.31 -13.56
CA SER A 146 -0.61 7.07 -14.48
C SER A 146 0.19 8.13 -15.23
N ILE A 147 1.15 8.79 -14.55
CA ILE A 147 2.09 9.72 -15.18
C ILE A 147 2.95 8.97 -16.21
N SER A 148 3.57 7.86 -15.80
CA SER A 148 4.43 7.08 -16.71
C SER A 148 3.67 6.61 -17.94
N TRP A 149 2.45 6.10 -17.73
CA TRP A 149 1.57 5.65 -18.78
C TRP A 149 1.19 6.76 -19.76
N LEU A 150 0.81 7.92 -19.23
CA LEU A 150 0.42 9.07 -20.05
C LEU A 150 1.60 9.65 -20.84
N ILE A 151 2.80 9.65 -20.25
CA ILE A 151 4.02 10.04 -20.95
C ILE A 151 4.25 9.11 -22.15
N VAL A 152 4.18 7.79 -21.96
CA VAL A 152 4.38 6.83 -23.07
C VAL A 152 3.29 6.99 -24.13
N TYR A 153 2.02 7.17 -23.72
CA TYR A 153 0.90 7.46 -24.63
C TYR A 153 1.15 8.71 -25.48
N SER A 154 1.52 9.81 -24.83
CA SER A 154 1.80 11.08 -25.49
C SER A 154 2.98 10.96 -26.45
N MET A 155 4.09 10.35 -26.00
CA MET A 155 5.30 10.18 -26.81
C MET A 155 5.04 9.36 -28.07
N LEU A 156 4.43 8.17 -27.95
CA LEU A 156 4.20 7.34 -29.13
C LEU A 156 3.14 7.96 -30.05
N GLY A 157 2.11 8.62 -29.51
CA GLY A 157 1.11 9.31 -30.32
C GLY A 157 1.69 10.51 -31.09
N THR A 158 2.57 11.30 -30.46
CA THR A 158 3.28 12.40 -31.11
C THR A 158 4.26 11.90 -32.16
N LEU A 159 4.99 10.81 -31.91
CA LEU A 159 5.86 10.20 -32.92
C LEU A 159 5.06 9.65 -34.11
N TYR A 160 3.91 9.04 -33.83
CA TYR A 160 3.03 8.47 -34.85
C TYR A 160 2.43 9.54 -35.75
N LEU A 161 1.94 10.63 -35.15
CA LEU A 161 1.38 11.77 -35.87
C LEU A 161 2.44 12.82 -36.21
N GLY A 162 3.73 12.48 -36.13
CA GLY A 162 4.84 13.43 -36.16
C GLY A 162 4.87 14.35 -37.38
N ASP A 163 4.42 13.87 -38.54
CA ASP A 163 4.30 14.65 -39.78
C ASP A 163 3.20 15.70 -39.75
N GLN A 164 2.25 15.54 -38.82
CA GLN A 164 1.08 16.40 -38.66
C GLN A 164 1.34 17.54 -37.66
N PHE A 165 2.58 17.65 -37.14
CA PHE A 165 3.05 18.72 -36.27
C PHE A 165 4.02 19.65 -37.01
N SER A 166 4.09 20.92 -36.59
CA SER A 166 5.16 21.83 -37.00
C SER A 166 5.96 22.27 -35.76
N PRO A 167 7.29 22.12 -35.78
CA PRO A 167 8.09 21.31 -36.72
C PRO A 167 7.72 19.81 -36.63
N HIS A 168 8.10 19.03 -37.65
CA HIS A 168 7.80 17.59 -37.67
C HIS A 168 8.55 16.90 -36.53
N VAL A 169 7.87 16.03 -35.80
CA VAL A 169 8.46 15.31 -34.66
C VAL A 169 8.85 13.91 -35.11
N THR A 170 10.14 13.60 -35.10
CA THR A 170 10.66 12.29 -35.58
C THR A 170 11.49 11.55 -34.54
N ASP A 171 11.96 12.25 -33.51
CA ASP A 171 12.84 11.73 -32.47
C ASP A 171 12.14 11.65 -31.11
N LEU A 172 12.57 10.67 -30.31
CA LEU A 172 11.98 10.34 -29.01
C LEU A 172 12.16 11.49 -28.01
N GLN A 173 13.25 12.25 -28.10
CA GLN A 173 13.56 13.36 -27.22
C GLN A 173 12.56 14.51 -27.41
N THR A 174 12.28 14.89 -28.66
CA THR A 174 11.30 15.93 -29.01
C THR A 174 9.88 15.51 -28.63
N ALA A 175 9.52 14.23 -28.82
CA ALA A 175 8.22 13.71 -28.40
C ALA A 175 8.06 13.70 -26.87
N PHE A 176 9.11 13.33 -26.12
CA PHE A 176 9.12 13.42 -24.65
C PHE A 176 9.02 14.86 -24.18
N TYR A 177 9.77 15.77 -24.80
CA TYR A 177 9.71 17.20 -24.53
C TYR A 177 8.28 17.74 -24.71
N PHE A 178 7.64 17.45 -25.85
CA PHE A 178 6.25 17.83 -26.11
C PHE A 178 5.28 17.28 -25.04
N ALA A 179 5.43 16.00 -24.67
CA ALA A 179 4.60 15.38 -23.65
C ALA A 179 4.69 16.11 -22.30
N ILE A 180 5.90 16.43 -21.85
CA ILE A 180 6.12 17.17 -20.60
C ILE A 180 5.55 18.59 -20.69
N VAL A 181 5.76 19.30 -21.80
CA VAL A 181 5.26 20.68 -22.00
C VAL A 181 3.73 20.74 -22.00
N CYS A 182 3.05 19.76 -22.62
CA CYS A 182 1.60 19.66 -22.58
C CYS A 182 1.08 19.31 -21.18
N MET A 183 1.69 18.33 -20.51
CA MET A 183 1.26 17.87 -19.18
C MET A 183 1.53 18.89 -18.08
N SER A 184 2.60 19.67 -18.18
CA SER A 184 2.96 20.73 -17.23
C SER A 184 2.12 22.00 -17.40
N THR A 185 1.25 22.06 -18.40
CA THR A 185 0.45 23.24 -18.78
C THR A 185 1.27 24.47 -19.18
N VAL A 186 2.56 24.30 -19.51
CA VAL A 186 3.44 25.40 -19.91
C VAL A 186 3.12 25.86 -21.34
N GLY A 187 3.01 24.92 -22.29
CA GLY A 187 2.58 25.21 -23.66
C GLY A 187 3.42 26.26 -24.39
N PHE A 188 4.73 26.04 -24.58
CA PHE A 188 5.63 26.99 -25.26
C PHE A 188 5.19 27.37 -26.69
N GLY A 189 4.38 26.54 -27.34
CA GLY A 189 3.86 26.80 -28.69
C GLY A 189 4.91 26.64 -29.78
N ASP A 190 6.02 25.98 -29.47
CA ASP A 190 7.11 25.66 -30.37
C ASP A 190 6.86 24.40 -31.21
N ILE A 191 6.04 23.48 -30.71
CA ILE A 191 5.54 22.30 -31.42
C ILE A 191 4.00 22.34 -31.41
N ILE A 192 3.38 22.39 -32.59
CA ILE A 192 1.94 22.63 -32.72
C ILE A 192 1.29 21.60 -33.67
N PRO A 193 0.15 20.99 -33.32
CA PRO A 193 -0.59 20.13 -34.25
C PRO A 193 -1.35 20.95 -35.30
N HIS A 194 -1.17 20.63 -36.58
CA HIS A 194 -1.84 21.33 -37.69
C HIS A 194 -3.01 20.58 -38.29
N SER A 195 -3.00 19.24 -38.26
CA SER A 195 -4.13 18.43 -38.75
C SER A 195 -5.26 18.34 -37.71
N THR A 196 -6.46 17.98 -38.17
CA THR A 196 -7.60 17.70 -37.29
C THR A 196 -7.32 16.52 -36.36
N GLU A 197 -6.69 15.45 -36.88
CA GLU A 197 -6.35 14.25 -36.11
C GLU A 197 -5.36 14.54 -34.98
N ALA A 198 -4.26 15.24 -35.28
CA ALA A 198 -3.25 15.63 -34.29
C ALA A 198 -3.80 16.58 -33.24
N ARG A 199 -4.74 17.45 -33.61
CA ARG A 199 -5.45 18.33 -32.64
C ARG A 199 -6.33 17.51 -31.70
N MET A 200 -7.13 16.58 -32.23
CA MET A 200 -7.99 15.72 -31.40
C MET A 200 -7.16 14.84 -30.47
N PHE A 201 -6.08 14.26 -30.96
CA PHE A 201 -5.11 13.53 -30.13
C PHE A 201 -4.54 14.43 -29.02
N THR A 202 -4.03 15.61 -29.36
CA THR A 202 -3.43 16.54 -28.39
C THR A 202 -4.45 16.95 -27.31
N LEU A 203 -5.72 17.13 -27.67
CA LEU A 203 -6.79 17.39 -26.69
C LEU A 203 -6.94 16.24 -25.68
N THR A 204 -6.86 14.98 -26.12
CA THR A 204 -6.92 13.83 -25.19
C THR A 204 -5.73 13.80 -24.23
N VAL A 205 -4.54 14.17 -24.70
CA VAL A 205 -3.32 14.28 -23.87
C VAL A 205 -3.46 15.39 -22.83
N ILE A 206 -3.98 16.56 -23.22
CA ILE A 206 -4.18 17.70 -22.30
C ILE A 206 -5.20 17.36 -21.21
N VAL A 207 -6.38 16.85 -21.58
CA VAL A 207 -7.45 16.50 -20.62
C VAL A 207 -6.98 15.42 -19.64
N SER A 208 -6.31 14.39 -20.16
CA SER A 208 -5.74 13.32 -19.33
C SER A 208 -4.59 13.85 -18.46
N GLY A 209 -3.75 14.73 -19.01
CA GLY A 209 -2.62 15.37 -18.33
C GLY A 209 -3.04 16.15 -17.10
N ILE A 210 -4.02 17.05 -17.25
CA ILE A 210 -4.54 17.84 -16.14
C ILE A 210 -5.10 16.93 -15.04
N THR A 211 -5.87 15.90 -15.42
CA THR A 211 -6.50 14.97 -14.46
C THR A 211 -5.45 14.16 -13.70
N VAL A 212 -4.50 13.57 -14.42
CA VAL A 212 -3.42 12.76 -13.84
C VAL A 212 -2.50 13.62 -12.97
N PHE A 213 -2.14 14.82 -13.42
CA PHE A 213 -1.27 15.73 -12.69
C PHE A 213 -1.93 16.23 -11.39
N ALA A 214 -3.21 16.64 -11.45
CA ALA A 214 -3.97 17.06 -10.27
C ALA A 214 -4.13 15.92 -9.24
N ALA A 215 -4.43 14.70 -9.70
CA ALA A 215 -4.51 13.52 -8.85
C ALA A 215 -3.14 13.16 -8.23
N SER A 216 -2.06 13.35 -8.98
CA SER A 216 -0.69 13.04 -8.55
C SER A 216 -0.16 14.01 -7.51
N ILE A 217 -0.43 15.32 -7.66
CA ILE A 217 -0.10 16.30 -6.61
C ILE A 217 -0.80 15.92 -5.31
N SER A 218 -2.08 15.58 -5.36
CA SER A 218 -2.85 15.21 -4.17
C SER A 218 -2.28 13.96 -3.47
N SER A 219 -1.80 12.97 -4.25
CA SER A 219 -1.29 11.72 -3.70
C SER A 219 0.19 11.73 -3.30
N ILE A 220 1.00 12.64 -3.87
CA ILE A 220 2.41 12.84 -3.51
C ILE A 220 2.53 13.86 -2.36
N ALA A 221 1.78 14.96 -2.42
CA ALA A 221 1.81 16.00 -1.40
C ALA A 221 1.19 15.51 -0.08
N GLY A 222 0.16 14.65 -0.12
CA GLY A 222 -0.48 14.11 1.08
C GLY A 222 0.51 13.46 2.06
N PRO A 223 1.32 12.46 1.64
CA PRO A 223 2.35 11.86 2.48
C PRO A 223 3.48 12.82 2.89
N MET A 224 3.97 13.69 1.98
CA MET A 224 5.08 14.61 2.28
C MET A 224 4.68 15.71 3.27
N ILE A 225 3.48 16.28 3.12
CA ILE A 225 2.92 17.29 4.02
C ILE A 225 2.56 16.64 5.36
N SER A 226 2.03 15.41 5.36
CA SER A 226 1.73 14.66 6.58
C SER A 226 2.97 14.38 7.42
N ASN A 227 4.12 14.09 6.80
CA ASN A 227 5.33 13.69 7.53
C ASN A 227 6.05 14.89 8.19
N ASN A 228 5.97 16.08 7.61
CA ASN A 228 6.66 17.27 8.14
C ASN A 228 5.74 18.21 8.95
N VAL A 229 4.47 18.37 8.57
CA VAL A 229 3.56 19.33 9.25
C VAL A 229 3.00 18.76 10.55
N LYS A 230 2.72 17.44 10.66
CA LYS A 230 2.28 16.85 11.93
C LYS A 230 3.38 16.86 12.99
N ARG A 231 4.64 16.69 12.60
CA ARG A 231 5.78 16.71 13.54
C ARG A 231 6.00 18.10 14.16
N ILE A 232 5.62 19.16 13.46
CA ILE A 232 5.78 20.55 13.90
C ILE A 232 4.53 21.07 14.63
N VAL A 233 3.32 20.65 14.22
CA VAL A 233 2.06 21.16 14.79
C VAL A 233 1.58 20.37 16.02
N LYS A 234 1.96 19.09 16.15
CA LYS A 234 1.57 18.24 17.30
C LYS A 234 2.66 17.96 18.30
N GLY A 235 3.88 18.46 18.09
CA GLY A 235 4.91 18.51 19.12
C GLY A 235 4.49 19.46 20.24
N ARG A 236 3.46 19.08 21.02
CA ARG A 236 3.30 19.52 22.39
C ARG A 236 4.47 18.89 23.16
N VAL A 237 5.66 19.45 22.96
CA VAL A 237 6.84 19.10 23.73
C VAL A 237 6.53 19.57 25.14
N TYR A 238 5.92 18.69 25.92
CA TYR A 238 5.93 18.83 27.35
C TYR A 238 7.35 18.49 27.76
N ASN A 239 8.03 19.43 28.43
CA ASN A 239 9.36 19.21 29.01
C ASN A 239 9.22 18.26 30.19
N MET A 240 8.98 16.97 29.92
CA MET A 240 9.14 15.91 30.91
C MET A 240 10.60 15.48 30.89
N ASP A 241 11.23 15.41 32.06
CA ASP A 241 12.54 14.78 32.18
C ASP A 241 12.34 13.26 32.03
N ARG A 242 12.79 12.70 30.90
CA ARG A 242 12.63 11.27 30.56
C ARG A 242 13.70 10.44 31.26
N LYS A 243 13.72 10.51 32.59
CA LYS A 243 14.58 9.72 33.47
C LYS A 243 13.73 9.08 34.54
N ASN A 244 13.96 7.79 34.81
CA ASN A 244 13.22 7.04 35.82
C ASN A 244 11.68 7.14 35.65
N HIS A 245 11.23 7.18 34.40
CA HIS A 245 9.82 7.27 34.02
C HIS A 245 9.32 5.94 33.43
N TYR A 246 8.01 5.83 33.27
CA TYR A 246 7.39 4.69 32.59
C TYR A 246 7.15 5.01 31.12
N ILE A 247 7.43 4.05 30.25
CA ILE A 247 7.05 4.11 28.84
C ILE A 247 5.89 3.15 28.63
N ILE A 248 4.75 3.69 28.20
CA ILE A 248 3.60 2.90 27.77
C ILE A 248 3.57 2.89 26.25
N VAL A 249 3.59 1.69 25.66
CA VAL A 249 3.53 1.53 24.21
C VAL A 249 2.14 1.03 23.81
N GLY A 250 1.41 1.85 23.05
CA GLY A 250 0.06 1.54 22.58
C GLY A 250 -0.97 2.63 22.86
N ALA A 251 -2.05 2.62 22.09
CA ALA A 251 -3.14 3.58 22.16
C ALA A 251 -4.49 2.88 22.15
N ASN A 252 -4.87 2.31 23.31
CA ASN A 252 -6.12 1.60 23.49
C ASN A 252 -6.70 1.86 24.91
N PRO A 253 -7.93 1.40 25.20
CA PRO A 253 -8.57 1.68 26.50
C PRO A 253 -7.77 1.21 27.72
N LEU A 254 -7.06 0.07 27.60
CA LEU A 254 -6.21 -0.43 28.68
C LEU A 254 -5.00 0.47 28.88
N SER A 255 -4.31 0.86 27.81
CA SER A 255 -3.13 1.71 27.91
C SER A 255 -3.44 3.11 28.46
N VAL A 256 -4.63 3.64 28.18
CA VAL A 256 -5.14 4.89 28.79
C VAL A 256 -5.45 4.70 30.27
N THR A 257 -6.05 3.58 30.66
CA THR A 257 -6.33 3.26 32.08
C THR A 257 -5.03 3.14 32.88
N VAL A 258 -4.04 2.40 32.36
CA VAL A 258 -2.72 2.25 33.00
C VAL A 258 -2.02 3.59 33.15
N TYR A 259 -2.06 4.44 32.11
CA TYR A 259 -1.53 5.80 32.18
C TYR A 259 -2.18 6.62 33.30
N ASN A 260 -3.51 6.63 33.39
CA ASN A 260 -4.22 7.38 34.43
C ASN A 260 -3.88 6.86 35.83
N SER A 261 -3.74 5.54 36.01
CA SER A 261 -3.36 4.93 37.29
C SER A 261 -1.91 5.23 37.71
N LEU A 262 -0.98 5.34 36.77
CA LEU A 262 0.40 5.76 37.07
C LEU A 262 0.45 7.27 37.39
N ARG A 263 -0.19 8.11 36.57
CA ARG A 263 -0.23 9.55 36.82
C ARG A 263 -0.93 9.91 38.13
N SER A 264 -1.96 9.18 38.55
CA SER A 264 -2.62 9.43 39.85
C SER A 264 -1.74 9.11 41.05
N ARG A 265 -0.69 8.30 40.87
CA ARG A 265 0.34 8.00 41.88
C ARG A 265 1.52 8.98 41.84
N GLY A 266 1.51 9.94 40.91
CA GLY A 266 2.59 10.91 40.73
C GLY A 266 3.75 10.40 39.86
N ASP A 267 3.61 9.26 39.20
CA ASP A 267 4.64 8.72 38.32
C ASP A 267 4.71 9.51 37.00
N ASP A 268 5.92 9.69 36.46
CA ASP A 268 6.13 10.26 35.12
C ASP A 268 5.96 9.19 34.04
N VAL A 269 5.20 9.54 32.98
CA VAL A 269 4.78 8.58 31.96
C VAL A 269 4.87 9.19 30.57
N THR A 270 5.65 8.55 29.71
CA THR A 270 5.70 8.84 28.27
C THR A 270 4.91 7.77 27.52
N VAL A 271 4.09 8.18 26.58
CA VAL A 271 3.32 7.27 25.73
C VAL A 271 3.93 7.21 24.34
N VAL A 272 4.12 6.00 23.80
CA VAL A 272 4.54 5.77 22.41
C VAL A 272 3.39 5.18 21.63
N CYS A 273 3.02 5.81 20.51
CA CYS A 273 1.97 5.29 19.63
C CYS A 273 2.28 5.54 18.15
N SER A 274 1.76 4.68 17.28
CA SER A 274 1.92 4.84 15.85
C SER A 274 1.26 6.15 15.38
N PRO A 275 1.83 6.84 14.38
CA PRO A 275 1.26 8.08 13.88
C PRO A 275 -0.21 7.92 13.45
N ASN A 276 -1.04 8.89 13.80
CA ASN A 276 -2.48 8.94 13.46
C ASN A 276 -3.37 7.86 14.10
N VAL A 277 -2.89 7.10 15.08
CA VAL A 277 -3.79 6.23 15.85
C VAL A 277 -4.67 7.10 16.76
N PRO A 278 -6.02 7.00 16.68
CA PRO A 278 -6.90 7.74 17.57
C PRO A 278 -6.71 7.26 19.01
N HIS A 279 -6.60 8.21 19.95
CA HIS A 279 -6.38 7.89 21.36
C HIS A 279 -7.07 8.90 22.28
N ASN A 280 -7.44 8.44 23.48
CA ASN A 280 -8.14 9.25 24.49
C ASN A 280 -7.21 9.68 25.65
N TYR A 281 -5.90 9.75 25.40
CA TYR A 281 -4.96 10.31 26.38
C TYR A 281 -5.27 11.78 26.67
N PRO A 282 -5.13 12.24 27.93
CA PRO A 282 -5.33 13.64 28.31
C PRO A 282 -4.46 14.60 27.50
N ALA A 283 -4.93 15.83 27.31
CA ALA A 283 -4.26 16.82 26.44
C ALA A 283 -2.82 17.18 26.87
N LYS A 284 -2.48 16.99 28.16
CA LYS A 284 -1.16 17.27 28.76
C LYS A 284 -0.23 16.04 28.84
N THR A 285 -0.52 14.98 28.08
CA THR A 285 0.29 13.76 28.08
C THR A 285 1.57 13.96 27.26
N ASP A 286 2.72 13.48 27.75
CA ASP A 286 3.94 13.37 26.95
C ASP A 286 3.79 12.19 25.98
N ILE A 287 3.66 12.50 24.68
CA ILE A 287 3.43 11.50 23.62
C ILE A 287 4.54 11.59 22.58
N VAL A 288 5.14 10.45 22.27
CA VAL A 288 6.06 10.25 21.15
C VAL A 288 5.32 9.49 20.06
N GLU A 289 4.97 10.18 18.97
CA GLU A 289 4.37 9.57 17.78
C GLU A 289 5.49 8.98 16.88
N GLY A 290 5.44 7.69 16.60
CA GLY A 290 6.43 6.98 15.77
C GLY A 290 6.17 5.47 15.69
N ASP A 291 6.92 4.74 14.88
CA ASP A 291 6.82 3.28 14.84
C ASP A 291 7.28 2.70 16.19
N PRO A 292 6.40 2.04 16.96
CA PRO A 292 6.75 1.55 18.29
C PRO A 292 7.72 0.36 18.27
N SER A 293 7.88 -0.30 17.12
CA SER A 293 8.84 -1.39 16.92
C SER A 293 10.23 -0.88 16.52
N ALA A 294 10.40 0.42 16.28
CA ALA A 294 11.68 1.01 15.92
C ALA A 294 12.45 1.48 17.16
N THR A 295 13.71 1.06 17.27
CA THR A 295 14.65 1.46 18.33
C THR A 295 14.81 2.98 18.43
N ALA A 296 14.88 3.67 17.30
CA ALA A 296 14.96 5.14 17.26
C ALA A 296 13.76 5.82 17.94
N THR A 297 12.55 5.30 17.78
CA THR A 297 11.34 5.83 18.45
C THR A 297 11.41 5.62 19.96
N LEU A 298 11.85 4.45 20.40
CA LEU A 298 11.99 4.13 21.82
C LEU A 298 13.09 4.98 22.49
N LEU A 299 14.22 5.21 21.80
CA LEU A 299 15.26 6.12 22.27
C LEU A 299 14.77 7.57 22.38
N LEU A 300 13.98 8.05 21.40
CA LEU A 300 13.34 9.36 21.51
C LEU A 300 12.43 9.43 22.74
N ALA A 301 11.75 8.34 23.10
CA ALA A 301 10.94 8.24 24.32
C ALA A 301 11.75 8.05 25.61
N GLY A 302 13.09 8.01 25.55
CA GLY A 302 13.98 7.86 26.71
C GLY A 302 14.08 6.43 27.24
N ALA A 303 13.94 5.42 26.38
CA ALA A 303 14.00 4.02 26.77
C ALA A 303 15.31 3.62 27.49
N ASP A 304 16.43 4.29 27.19
CA ASP A 304 17.74 4.10 27.82
C ASP A 304 17.76 4.41 29.32
N LYS A 305 16.83 5.27 29.78
CA LYS A 305 16.74 5.74 31.18
C LYS A 305 15.38 5.49 31.80
N ALA A 306 14.53 4.72 31.13
CA ALA A 306 13.21 4.40 31.61
C ALA A 306 13.29 3.44 32.80
N LYS A 307 12.38 3.59 33.75
CA LYS A 307 12.16 2.61 34.82
C LYS A 307 11.54 1.33 34.28
N SER A 308 10.57 1.47 33.36
CA SER A 308 9.92 0.32 32.72
C SER A 308 9.35 0.66 31.36
N ILE A 309 9.34 -0.33 30.47
CA ILE A 309 8.73 -0.27 29.13
C ILE A 309 7.62 -1.31 29.07
N ILE A 310 6.39 -0.85 28.81
CA ILE A 310 5.17 -1.66 28.88
C ILE A 310 4.55 -1.75 27.48
N ALA A 311 4.66 -2.92 26.84
CA ALA A 311 4.08 -3.20 25.53
C ALA A 311 2.61 -3.63 25.67
N LEU A 312 1.70 -2.69 25.38
CA LEU A 312 0.25 -2.85 25.54
C LEU A 312 -0.50 -2.80 24.21
N SER A 313 0.13 -3.13 23.07
CA SER A 313 -0.60 -3.23 21.79
C SER A 313 -1.69 -4.32 21.84
N THR A 314 -2.71 -4.14 21.00
CA THR A 314 -3.81 -5.11 20.81
C THR A 314 -3.39 -6.34 19.98
N ASN A 315 -2.18 -6.31 19.41
CA ASN A 315 -1.61 -7.42 18.64
C ASN A 315 -0.33 -7.93 19.32
N ASP A 316 -0.31 -9.23 19.63
CA ASP A 316 0.82 -9.88 20.32
C ASP A 316 2.10 -9.88 19.49
N SER A 317 2.00 -9.88 18.16
CA SER A 317 3.17 -9.80 17.29
C SER A 317 3.86 -8.45 17.46
N ASP A 318 3.09 -7.37 17.51
CA ASP A 318 3.62 -6.02 17.73
C ASP A 318 4.25 -5.92 19.12
N ASN A 319 3.61 -6.46 20.16
CA ASN A 319 4.18 -6.50 21.51
C ASN A 319 5.52 -7.25 21.53
N ALA A 320 5.64 -8.38 20.80
CA ALA A 320 6.90 -9.09 20.71
C ALA A 320 8.00 -8.25 20.03
N PHE A 321 7.69 -7.55 18.94
CA PHE A 321 8.64 -6.65 18.28
C PHE A 321 9.03 -5.45 19.14
N ILE A 322 8.08 -4.86 19.87
CA ILE A 322 8.34 -3.78 20.83
C ILE A 322 9.31 -4.26 21.91
N ILE A 323 9.14 -5.47 22.45
CA ILE A 323 10.04 -6.03 23.46
C ILE A 323 11.44 -6.28 22.90
N LEU A 324 11.55 -6.80 21.68
CA LEU A 324 12.85 -6.98 21.02
C LEU A 324 13.56 -5.64 20.83
N ALA A 325 12.87 -4.63 20.29
CA ALA A 325 13.41 -3.29 20.13
C ALA A 325 13.78 -2.64 21.47
N ALA A 326 12.95 -2.83 22.50
CA ALA A 326 13.23 -2.35 23.85
C ALA A 326 14.53 -2.94 24.38
N LYS A 327 14.76 -4.25 24.21
CA LYS A 327 15.99 -4.90 24.67
C LYS A 327 17.27 -4.42 24.00
N GLU A 328 17.18 -3.86 22.80
CA GLU A 328 18.33 -3.29 22.10
C GLU A 328 18.74 -1.92 22.67
N VAL A 329 17.82 -1.19 23.32
CA VAL A 329 18.03 0.21 23.72
C VAL A 329 17.80 0.51 25.19
N ALA A 330 17.14 -0.40 25.92
CA ALA A 330 16.81 -0.23 27.32
C ALA A 330 18.07 -0.25 28.20
N GLY A 331 18.05 0.54 29.27
CA GLY A 331 19.11 0.49 30.28
C GLY A 331 19.11 -0.84 31.04
N GLU A 332 20.23 -1.18 31.69
CA GLU A 332 20.38 -2.46 32.42
C GLU A 332 19.31 -2.67 33.51
N ASP A 333 18.87 -1.57 34.14
CA ASP A 333 17.85 -1.59 35.20
C ASP A 333 16.41 -1.45 34.68
N THR A 334 16.21 -1.23 33.38
CA THR A 334 14.89 -1.00 32.79
C THR A 334 14.12 -2.31 32.66
N LYS A 335 12.95 -2.38 33.31
CA LYS A 335 12.07 -3.56 33.24
C LYS A 335 11.16 -3.55 32.03
N THR A 336 11.02 -4.70 31.37
CA THR A 336 10.16 -4.87 30.19
C THR A 336 8.94 -5.73 30.51
N LEU A 337 7.75 -5.23 30.22
CA LEU A 337 6.48 -5.95 30.40
C LEU A 337 5.76 -6.11 29.06
N ALA A 338 5.35 -7.33 28.75
CA ALA A 338 4.61 -7.64 27.54
C ALA A 338 3.20 -8.13 27.84
N LEU A 339 2.18 -7.47 27.27
CA LEU A 339 0.81 -7.98 27.27
C LEU A 339 0.64 -9.05 26.20
N VAL A 340 -0.05 -10.13 26.56
CA VAL A 340 -0.46 -11.22 25.67
C VAL A 340 -1.98 -11.31 25.66
N ASN A 341 -2.55 -10.96 24.51
CA ASN A 341 -3.98 -10.94 24.25
C ASN A 341 -4.50 -12.34 23.89
N ASP A 342 -3.73 -13.14 23.14
CA ASP A 342 -4.08 -14.53 22.80
C ASP A 342 -3.21 -15.51 23.59
N THR A 343 -3.84 -16.36 24.41
CA THR A 343 -3.17 -17.34 25.27
C THR A 343 -2.29 -18.32 24.48
N LEU A 344 -2.59 -18.56 23.20
CA LEU A 344 -1.77 -19.40 22.31
C LEU A 344 -0.38 -18.79 22.06
N ASN A 345 -0.22 -17.47 22.21
CA ASN A 345 1.04 -16.77 21.97
C ASN A 345 1.93 -16.63 23.20
N ILE A 346 1.48 -17.02 24.41
CA ILE A 346 2.26 -16.90 25.66
C ILE A 346 3.64 -17.54 25.52
N LYS A 347 3.72 -18.77 24.98
CA LYS A 347 4.99 -19.48 24.80
C LYS A 347 5.92 -18.75 23.82
N LYS A 348 5.38 -18.08 22.79
CA LYS A 348 6.17 -17.28 21.85
C LYS A 348 6.65 -15.99 22.49
N MET A 349 5.80 -15.32 23.26
CA MET A 349 6.15 -14.11 23.99
C MET A 349 7.27 -14.36 25.02
N LYS A 350 7.22 -15.49 25.74
CA LYS A 350 8.31 -15.87 26.65
C LYS A 350 9.66 -16.04 25.93
N ARG A 351 9.69 -16.38 24.64
CA ARG A 351 10.94 -16.54 23.87
C ARG A 351 11.62 -15.23 23.52
N VAL A 352 10.88 -14.11 23.45
CA VAL A 352 11.50 -12.78 23.36
C VAL A 352 12.02 -12.29 24.73
N ASN A 353 11.77 -13.09 25.78
CA ASN A 353 12.35 -12.99 27.12
C ASN A 353 12.10 -11.64 27.83
N PRO A 354 10.88 -11.08 27.81
CA PRO A 354 10.58 -9.88 28.61
C PRO A 354 10.73 -10.21 30.10
N ASP A 355 11.01 -9.21 30.95
CA ASP A 355 11.06 -9.41 32.41
C ASP A 355 9.73 -9.91 32.96
N MET A 356 8.62 -9.44 32.38
CA MET A 356 7.27 -9.83 32.78
C MET A 356 6.38 -10.09 31.56
N VAL A 357 5.60 -11.17 31.62
CA VAL A 357 4.55 -11.49 30.64
C VAL A 357 3.21 -11.47 31.33
N PHE A 358 2.26 -10.71 30.79
CA PHE A 358 0.94 -10.56 31.38
C PHE A 358 -0.15 -10.98 30.40
N SER A 359 -1.10 -11.83 30.84
CA SER A 359 -2.25 -12.23 30.01
C SER A 359 -3.55 -11.95 30.75
N LEU A 360 -4.29 -10.95 30.29
CA LEU A 360 -5.58 -10.56 30.87
C LEU A 360 -6.64 -11.66 30.77
N PRO A 361 -6.82 -12.38 29.64
CA PRO A 361 -7.81 -13.45 29.57
C PRO A 361 -7.52 -14.58 30.56
N LEU A 362 -6.25 -14.96 30.72
CA LEU A 362 -5.85 -16.02 31.65
C LEU A 362 -6.06 -15.60 33.11
N LEU A 363 -5.68 -14.37 33.45
CA LEU A 363 -5.91 -13.82 34.77
C LEU A 363 -7.41 -13.73 35.07
N GLY A 364 -8.19 -13.21 34.11
CA GLY A 364 -9.63 -13.09 34.22
C GLY A 364 -10.31 -14.45 34.40
N SER A 365 -9.89 -15.48 33.66
CA SER A 365 -10.45 -16.83 33.81
C SER A 365 -10.16 -17.42 35.19
N GLU A 366 -8.93 -17.29 35.68
CA GLU A 366 -8.56 -17.83 37.00
C GLU A 366 -9.36 -17.14 38.12
N LEU A 367 -9.43 -15.81 38.09
CA LEU A 367 -10.17 -15.04 39.09
C LEU A 367 -11.67 -15.38 39.07
N LEU A 368 -12.26 -15.56 37.89
CA LEU A 368 -13.68 -15.92 37.77
C LEU A 368 -13.96 -17.32 38.29
N VAL A 369 -13.17 -18.32 37.90
CA VAL A 369 -13.34 -19.72 38.37
C VAL A 369 -13.26 -19.78 39.89
N ARG A 370 -12.21 -19.19 40.47
CA ARG A 370 -12.03 -19.17 41.92
C ARG A 370 -13.14 -18.46 42.67
N THR A 371 -13.61 -17.33 42.12
CA THR A 371 -14.73 -16.60 42.72
C THR A 371 -16.02 -17.44 42.71
N LEU A 372 -16.25 -18.22 41.65
CA LEU A 372 -17.38 -19.15 41.56
C LEU A 372 -17.24 -20.32 42.54
N ASP A 373 -16.01 -20.78 42.80
CA ASP A 373 -15.71 -21.87 43.73
C ASP A 373 -15.61 -21.41 45.21
N GLY A 374 -15.76 -20.10 45.47
CA GLY A 374 -15.69 -19.52 46.82
C GLY A 374 -14.26 -19.46 47.38
N GLU A 375 -13.24 -19.58 46.53
CA GLU A 375 -11.84 -19.48 46.94
C GLU A 375 -11.43 -18.02 47.15
N THR A 376 -10.60 -17.78 48.17
CA THR A 376 -10.11 -16.43 48.49
C THR A 376 -8.90 -16.06 47.63
N ILE A 377 -8.93 -14.87 47.05
CA ILE A 377 -7.81 -14.32 46.28
C ILE A 377 -6.81 -13.72 47.28
N ASN A 378 -5.65 -14.35 47.44
CA ASN A 378 -4.58 -13.88 48.33
C ASN A 378 -3.38 -13.30 47.55
N ASN A 379 -2.51 -12.55 48.22
CA ASN A 379 -1.35 -11.90 47.59
C ASN A 379 -0.34 -12.91 47.02
N GLU A 380 -0.23 -14.09 47.60
CA GLU A 380 0.63 -15.17 47.09
C GLU A 380 0.14 -15.70 45.74
N LEU A 381 -1.17 -15.88 45.57
CA LEU A 381 -1.79 -16.28 44.31
C LEU A 381 -1.59 -15.23 43.22
N VAL A 382 -1.76 -13.94 43.57
CA VAL A 382 -1.46 -12.83 42.65
C VAL A 382 0.01 -12.91 42.22
N THR A 383 0.93 -13.16 43.15
CA THR A 383 2.35 -13.28 42.80
C THR A 383 2.60 -14.50 41.89
N GLN A 384 1.99 -15.65 42.18
CA GLN A 384 2.11 -16.86 41.34
C GLN A 384 1.54 -16.67 39.93
N LEU A 385 0.42 -15.97 39.78
CA LEU A 385 -0.20 -15.71 38.48
C LEU A 385 0.62 -14.74 37.62
N PHE A 386 1.34 -13.80 38.24
CA PHE A 386 2.10 -12.78 37.54
C PHE A 386 3.55 -13.22 37.22
N PHE A 387 4.18 -14.02 38.08
CA PHE A 387 5.59 -14.43 37.93
C PHE A 387 5.78 -15.90 37.57
N GLY A 388 4.71 -16.70 37.59
CA GLY A 388 4.77 -18.15 37.38
C GLY A 388 5.45 -18.88 38.55
N HIS A 389 5.39 -20.21 38.58
CA HIS A 389 6.20 -20.98 39.52
C HIS A 389 7.69 -20.76 39.21
N GLU A 390 8.38 -19.99 40.03
CA GLU A 390 9.81 -20.22 40.24
C GLU A 390 9.94 -21.61 40.86
N ASN A 391 10.28 -22.60 40.03
CA ASN A 391 10.77 -23.88 40.52
C ASN A 391 12.08 -23.59 41.27
N LYS A 392 11.98 -23.38 42.60
CA LYS A 392 13.12 -23.61 43.48
C LYS A 392 13.43 -25.11 43.42
N SER A 393 14.49 -25.45 42.68
CA SER A 393 15.14 -26.76 42.74
C SER A 393 15.77 -26.98 44.10
#